data_AF-A0A2V1B2U3-F1
#
_entry.id   AF-A0A2V1B2U3-F1
#
_cell.length_a   1.000
_cell.length_b   1.000
_cell.length_c   1.000
_cell.angle_alpha   90.00
_cell.angle_beta   90.00
_cell.angle_gamma   90.00
#
_symmetry.space_group_name_H-M   'P 1'
#
loop_
_entity.id
_entity.type
_entity.pdbx_description
1 polymer ?
#
loop_
_entity_poly.entity_id
_entity_poly.type
_entity_poly.pdbx_seq_one_letter_code
_entity_poly.pdbx_strand_id
1 'polypeptide(L)'
;MVSYLADSRYSADNLEAALREAFGSSRSMLDYSNATRTGTCVGLPVTTIRDTSICVFTNYNGVGTRSRNCGYHVFGPSDGSSRVPLWEIARCGSAAPFYFKPKHITGLGTFQDGGLRENDPGNLALEEAAVIYPSIDEPSLVVSLGTGSSRPSDIPRMSPSRGIFQDGFIARLLRAFKLSFGSVRGHKFRSRRREGRKEQYFRFDMEFDGPEPALDDTTKMQELKAAARAAIHGSKELKRLARCIVAELFVFELDHDPSKENGEYLCTGRIMCRLHANHPAFTVLMEQLSEKSIKFFIQGHPVEGLIDNSWLDPMGNFSKRVSVELVDRRSTFTVQLREGNMDPCSISGSPFTIDGLVSAQQLNASFGTSYHRKRKRVSSTDPLCRKRQRVEA
;
A
#
# COMPACT_ATOMS: atom_id res chain seq x y z
N MET A 1 8.32 38.37 -19.90
CA MET A 1 7.95 37.88 -21.26
C MET A 1 8.76 36.66 -21.73
N VAL A 2 9.73 36.15 -20.93
CA VAL A 2 10.61 35.03 -21.32
C VAL A 2 10.02 33.63 -21.06
N SER A 3 9.01 33.52 -20.17
CA SER A 3 8.40 32.22 -19.79
C SER A 3 7.47 31.61 -20.86
N TYR A 4 6.88 32.39 -21.76
CA TYR A 4 6.02 31.86 -22.84
C TYR A 4 6.80 31.13 -23.93
N LEU A 5 8.09 31.46 -24.11
CA LEU A 5 8.95 30.84 -25.14
C LEU A 5 9.74 29.63 -24.61
N ALA A 6 9.90 29.52 -23.29
CA ALA A 6 10.81 28.55 -22.69
C ALA A 6 10.12 27.26 -22.19
N ASP A 7 8.79 27.19 -22.11
CA ASP A 7 7.99 26.04 -21.61
C ASP A 7 8.37 25.54 -20.19
N SER A 8 9.27 26.23 -19.49
CA SER A 8 9.64 25.97 -18.10
C SER A 8 10.25 27.21 -17.45
N ARG A 9 10.22 27.24 -16.11
CA ARG A 9 10.87 28.25 -15.26
C ARG A 9 12.33 27.91 -14.98
N TYR A 10 12.66 26.63 -14.90
CA TYR A 10 14.00 26.14 -14.56
C TYR A 10 14.56 25.24 -15.67
N SER A 11 15.89 25.24 -15.81
CA SER A 11 16.60 24.16 -16.50
C SER A 11 16.54 22.89 -15.68
N ALA A 12 16.48 21.75 -16.36
CA ALA A 12 16.45 20.43 -15.73
C ALA A 12 17.84 19.90 -15.36
N ASP A 13 18.92 20.50 -15.84
CA ASP A 13 20.27 19.89 -15.80
C ASP A 13 20.73 19.54 -14.38
N ASN A 14 20.55 20.45 -13.41
CA ASN A 14 20.92 20.21 -12.02
C ASN A 14 20.04 19.13 -11.37
N LEU A 15 18.76 19.08 -11.73
CA LEU A 15 17.86 18.03 -11.25
C LEU A 15 18.24 16.67 -11.84
N GLU A 16 18.54 16.60 -13.14
CA GLU A 16 18.99 15.37 -13.79
C GLU A 16 20.34 14.90 -13.22
N ALA A 17 21.28 15.80 -12.95
CA ALA A 17 22.55 15.47 -12.31
C ALA A 17 22.33 14.85 -10.92
N ALA A 18 21.50 15.48 -10.08
CA ALA A 18 21.16 14.96 -8.74
C ALA A 18 20.44 13.60 -8.80
N LEU A 19 19.52 13.41 -9.76
CA LEU A 19 18.84 12.13 -9.96
C LEU A 19 19.80 11.02 -10.42
N ARG A 20 20.76 11.34 -11.30
CA ARG A 20 21.80 10.38 -11.74
C ARG A 20 22.77 10.04 -10.62
N GLU A 21 23.11 10.99 -9.77
CA GLU A 21 23.92 10.75 -8.57
C GLU A 21 23.19 9.81 -7.60
N ALA A 22 21.90 10.05 -7.34
CA ALA A 22 21.11 9.26 -6.42
C ALA A 22 20.78 7.84 -6.92
N PHE A 23 20.47 7.69 -8.22
CA PHE A 23 19.95 6.44 -8.77
C PHE A 23 20.92 5.69 -9.69
N GLY A 24 22.02 6.32 -10.09
CA GLY A 24 22.90 5.83 -11.15
C GLY A 24 22.38 6.18 -12.54
N SER A 25 23.27 6.09 -13.54
CA SER A 25 22.96 6.50 -14.92
C SER A 25 22.26 5.44 -15.76
N SER A 26 22.41 4.15 -15.41
CA SER A 26 21.92 3.02 -16.21
C SER A 26 20.96 2.10 -15.46
N ARG A 27 20.78 2.31 -14.15
CA ARG A 27 19.93 1.46 -13.31
C ARG A 27 18.48 1.57 -13.74
N SER A 28 17.82 0.45 -13.98
CA SER A 28 16.38 0.34 -14.25
C SER A 28 15.56 0.20 -12.97
N MET A 29 14.27 0.54 -13.04
CA MET A 29 13.31 0.31 -11.95
C MET A 29 13.08 -1.20 -11.68
N LEU A 30 13.31 -2.05 -12.68
CA LEU A 30 13.19 -3.51 -12.57
C LEU A 30 14.47 -4.19 -12.08
N ASP A 31 15.59 -3.46 -11.98
CA ASP A 31 16.84 -4.02 -11.47
C ASP A 31 16.72 -4.40 -9.99
N TYR A 32 17.61 -5.29 -9.55
CA TYR A 32 17.66 -5.69 -8.14
C TYR A 32 17.82 -4.47 -7.22
N SER A 33 16.98 -4.42 -6.20
CA SER A 33 16.91 -3.32 -5.24
C SER A 33 16.51 -3.87 -3.88
N ASN A 34 16.64 -3.02 -2.84
CA ASN A 34 16.11 -3.39 -1.54
C ASN A 34 14.59 -3.67 -1.60
N ALA A 35 13.85 -2.93 -2.43
CA ALA A 35 12.42 -3.15 -2.63
C ALA A 35 12.15 -4.54 -3.23
N THR A 36 12.88 -4.94 -4.28
CA THR A 36 12.75 -6.27 -4.88
C THR A 36 13.13 -7.38 -3.89
N ARG A 37 14.20 -7.17 -3.10
CA ARG A 37 14.64 -8.10 -2.05
C ARG A 37 13.58 -8.35 -0.98
N THR A 38 12.80 -7.33 -0.62
CA THR A 38 11.73 -7.42 0.38
C THR A 38 10.35 -7.69 -0.21
N GLY A 39 10.24 -7.90 -1.53
CA GLY A 39 8.95 -8.04 -2.22
C GLY A 39 8.12 -6.75 -2.24
N THR A 40 8.72 -5.60 -1.95
CA THR A 40 8.05 -4.30 -1.97
C THR A 40 7.76 -3.88 -3.41
N CYS A 41 6.47 -3.71 -3.68
CA CYS A 41 5.96 -3.19 -4.94
C CYS A 41 5.99 -1.65 -4.92
N VAL A 42 6.55 -1.04 -5.96
CA VAL A 42 6.73 0.40 -6.13
C VAL A 42 6.09 0.80 -7.46
N GLY A 43 5.32 1.89 -7.44
CA GLY A 43 4.72 2.50 -8.62
C GLY A 43 4.94 4.01 -8.62
N LEU A 44 5.29 4.59 -9.76
CA LEU A 44 5.39 6.04 -9.96
C LEU A 44 4.40 6.49 -11.04
N PRO A 45 3.36 7.26 -10.68
CA PRO A 45 2.45 7.85 -11.65
C PRO A 45 3.09 9.04 -12.36
N VAL A 46 2.84 9.12 -13.67
CA VAL A 46 3.20 10.24 -14.56
C VAL A 46 2.01 10.51 -15.48
N THR A 47 2.01 11.66 -16.17
CA THR A 47 1.01 11.94 -17.21
C THR A 47 1.64 12.15 -18.57
N THR A 48 0.95 11.73 -19.63
CA THR A 48 1.31 12.08 -21.01
C THR A 48 1.03 13.56 -21.29
N ILE A 49 1.79 14.17 -22.20
CA ILE A 49 1.59 15.59 -22.54
C ILE A 49 0.36 15.85 -23.44
N ARG A 50 -0.09 14.86 -24.22
CA ARG A 50 -1.09 15.06 -25.28
C ARG A 50 -2.52 15.07 -24.75
N ASP A 51 -2.84 14.06 -23.97
CA ASP A 51 -4.20 13.77 -23.48
C ASP A 51 -4.25 13.70 -21.95
N THR A 52 -3.12 13.98 -21.27
CA THR A 52 -2.98 13.93 -19.80
C THR A 52 -3.33 12.55 -19.22
N SER A 53 -3.19 11.49 -20.01
CA SER A 53 -3.46 10.11 -19.58
C SER A 53 -2.45 9.68 -18.52
N ILE A 54 -2.94 9.01 -17.47
CA ILE A 54 -2.10 8.54 -16.36
C ILE A 54 -1.35 7.30 -16.84
N CYS A 55 -0.03 7.33 -16.70
CA CYS A 55 0.83 6.16 -16.89
C CYS A 55 1.58 5.87 -15.59
N VAL A 56 1.88 4.61 -15.32
CA VAL A 56 2.55 4.18 -14.09
C VAL A 56 3.75 3.33 -14.44
N PHE A 57 4.93 3.76 -13.99
CA PHE A 57 6.13 2.93 -14.01
C PHE A 57 6.16 2.07 -12.75
N THR A 58 6.38 0.77 -12.88
CA THR A 58 6.38 -0.17 -11.75
C THR A 58 7.65 -1.00 -11.67
N ASN A 59 8.00 -1.48 -10.47
CA ASN A 59 9.06 -2.46 -10.28
C ASN A 59 8.57 -3.92 -10.29
N TYR A 60 7.29 -4.13 -10.61
CA TYR A 60 6.61 -5.42 -10.60
C TYR A 60 5.81 -5.62 -11.88
N ASN A 61 5.55 -6.89 -12.19
CA ASN A 61 4.60 -7.30 -13.22
C ASN A 61 3.31 -7.71 -12.51
N GLY A 62 2.22 -6.97 -12.71
CA GLY A 62 0.91 -7.32 -12.15
C GLY A 62 0.50 -8.71 -12.65
N VAL A 63 0.17 -9.61 -11.72
CA VAL A 63 -0.24 -10.99 -12.05
C VAL A 63 -1.74 -11.04 -12.36
N GLY A 64 -2.53 -10.10 -11.84
CA GLY A 64 -3.96 -9.97 -12.10
C GLY A 64 -4.31 -9.29 -13.43
N THR A 65 -5.59 -9.37 -13.81
CA THR A 65 -6.12 -8.70 -15.01
C THR A 65 -6.54 -7.27 -14.65
N ARG A 66 -5.91 -6.28 -15.27
CA ARG A 66 -6.39 -4.89 -15.22
C ARG A 66 -7.64 -4.76 -16.08
N SER A 67 -8.66 -4.05 -15.59
CA SER A 67 -9.82 -3.71 -16.42
C SER A 67 -9.36 -2.90 -17.64
N ARG A 68 -9.91 -3.19 -18.82
CA ARG A 68 -9.60 -2.42 -20.06
C ARG A 68 -9.87 -0.92 -19.93
N ASN A 69 -10.70 -0.52 -18.96
CA ASN A 69 -11.07 0.87 -18.69
C ASN A 69 -10.64 1.33 -17.29
N CYS A 70 -9.52 0.83 -16.73
CA CYS A 70 -9.07 1.26 -15.39
C CYS A 70 -8.59 2.71 -15.31
N GLY A 71 -8.55 3.45 -16.43
CA GLY A 71 -8.29 4.89 -16.45
C GLY A 71 -6.81 5.28 -16.35
N TYR A 72 -5.91 4.31 -16.29
CA TYR A 72 -4.46 4.49 -16.36
C TYR A 72 -3.79 3.34 -17.12
N HIS A 73 -2.57 3.57 -17.59
CA HIS A 73 -1.73 2.58 -18.23
C HIS A 73 -0.56 2.20 -17.31
N VAL A 74 -0.22 0.93 -17.20
CA VAL A 74 0.98 0.48 -16.46
C VAL A 74 1.98 -0.05 -17.46
N PHE A 75 3.21 0.44 -17.40
CA PHE A 75 4.26 -0.02 -18.29
C PHE A 75 4.74 -1.41 -17.88
N GLY A 76 4.55 -2.39 -18.75
CA GLY A 76 5.07 -3.75 -18.61
C GLY A 76 6.43 -3.95 -19.27
N PRO A 77 7.07 -5.12 -19.08
CA PRO A 77 8.37 -5.44 -19.66
C PRO A 77 8.39 -5.38 -21.20
N SER A 78 7.25 -5.69 -21.83
CA SER A 78 7.04 -5.67 -23.28
C SER A 78 7.02 -4.27 -23.88
N ASP A 79 6.74 -3.25 -23.06
CA ASP A 79 6.55 -1.88 -23.55
C ASP A 79 7.89 -1.14 -23.71
N GLY A 80 9.01 -1.81 -23.43
CA GLY A 80 10.35 -1.21 -23.50
C GLY A 80 10.76 -0.42 -22.24
N SER A 81 9.86 -0.31 -21.26
CA SER A 81 10.10 0.37 -19.97
C SER A 81 11.22 -0.26 -19.15
N SER A 82 11.48 -1.55 -19.34
CA SER A 82 12.56 -2.29 -18.68
C SER A 82 13.94 -1.68 -18.91
N ARG A 83 14.13 -0.94 -20.02
CA ARG A 83 15.40 -0.33 -20.40
C ARG A 83 15.51 1.15 -20.02
N VAL A 84 14.47 1.72 -19.44
CA VAL A 84 14.45 3.14 -19.07
C VAL A 84 15.22 3.33 -17.77
N PRO A 85 16.23 4.20 -17.74
CA PRO A 85 16.94 4.51 -16.51
C PRO A 85 16.00 5.12 -15.47
N LEU A 86 16.13 4.71 -14.21
CA LEU A 86 15.31 5.14 -13.08
C LEU A 86 15.36 6.66 -12.89
N TRP A 87 16.50 7.29 -13.16
CA TRP A 87 16.63 8.75 -13.09
C TRP A 87 15.75 9.47 -14.13
N GLU A 88 15.50 8.87 -15.32
CA GLU A 88 14.58 9.43 -16.32
C GLU A 88 13.12 9.28 -15.88
N ILE A 89 12.78 8.12 -15.30
CA ILE A 89 11.46 7.86 -14.72
C ILE A 89 11.17 8.88 -13.62
N ALA A 90 12.10 9.05 -12.68
CA ALA A 90 12.00 10.05 -11.61
C ALA A 90 11.90 11.48 -12.17
N ARG A 91 12.67 11.79 -13.24
CA ARG A 91 12.63 13.09 -13.90
C ARG A 91 11.26 13.40 -14.51
N CYS A 92 10.57 12.39 -15.06
CA CYS A 92 9.18 12.54 -15.52
C CYS A 92 8.25 12.90 -14.36
N GLY A 93 8.34 12.16 -13.25
CA GLY A 93 7.53 12.41 -12.05
C GLY A 93 7.75 13.79 -11.41
N SER A 94 8.95 14.37 -11.54
CA SER A 94 9.26 15.72 -11.04
C SER A 94 9.09 16.83 -12.08
N ALA A 95 8.60 16.52 -13.29
CA ALA A 95 8.41 17.49 -14.36
C ALA A 95 7.10 18.27 -14.18
N ALA A 96 6.97 19.00 -13.08
CA ALA A 96 5.77 19.79 -12.81
C ALA A 96 5.57 20.86 -13.90
N PRO A 97 4.39 20.94 -14.53
CA PRO A 97 4.02 22.01 -15.45
C PRO A 97 4.44 23.39 -14.95
N PHE A 98 4.95 24.22 -15.86
CA PHE A 98 5.56 25.53 -15.60
C PHE A 98 6.92 25.50 -14.89
N TYR A 99 7.21 24.52 -14.05
CA TYR A 99 8.49 24.44 -13.33
C TYR A 99 9.60 23.86 -14.20
N PHE A 100 9.36 22.68 -14.76
CA PHE A 100 10.33 21.94 -15.55
C PHE A 100 9.70 21.44 -16.85
N LYS A 101 10.49 21.37 -17.92
CA LYS A 101 10.03 20.81 -19.20
C LYS A 101 9.62 19.34 -19.02
N PRO A 102 8.59 18.87 -19.74
CA PRO A 102 8.31 17.45 -19.87
C PRO A 102 9.55 16.67 -20.36
N LYS A 103 9.70 15.43 -19.89
CA LYS A 103 10.83 14.56 -20.24
C LYS A 103 10.42 13.60 -21.35
N HIS A 104 11.18 13.62 -22.45
CA HIS A 104 11.05 12.62 -23.50
C HIS A 104 11.86 11.37 -23.12
N ILE A 105 11.23 10.21 -23.24
CA ILE A 105 11.85 8.90 -23.14
C ILE A 105 11.75 8.24 -24.51
N THR A 106 12.92 7.90 -25.08
CA THR A 106 13.02 7.24 -26.38
C THR A 106 12.19 5.95 -26.41
N GLY A 107 11.29 5.85 -27.39
CA GLY A 107 10.43 4.68 -27.59
C GLY A 107 9.14 4.66 -26.75
N LEU A 108 9.02 5.51 -25.72
CA LEU A 108 7.80 5.60 -24.89
C LEU A 108 7.01 6.90 -25.10
N GLY A 109 7.70 8.00 -25.43
CA GLY A 109 7.08 9.30 -25.63
C GLY A 109 7.47 10.32 -24.55
N THR A 110 6.65 11.35 -24.39
CA THR A 110 6.96 12.50 -23.53
C THR A 110 5.99 12.56 -22.35
N PHE A 111 6.56 12.63 -21.14
CA PHE A 111 5.84 12.56 -19.89
C PHE A 111 6.11 13.79 -19.01
N GLN A 112 5.15 14.09 -18.15
CA GLN A 112 5.22 15.12 -17.14
C GLN A 112 4.70 14.61 -15.79
N ASP A 113 4.75 15.45 -14.77
CA ASP A 113 4.34 15.12 -13.39
C ASP A 113 2.92 14.53 -13.33
N GLY A 114 2.74 13.54 -12.45
CA GLY A 114 1.47 12.88 -12.17
C GLY A 114 0.45 13.79 -11.47
N GLY A 115 0.92 14.82 -10.75
CA GLY A 115 0.11 15.75 -9.94
C GLY A 115 -0.93 16.55 -10.71
N LEU A 116 -0.86 16.56 -12.06
CA LEU A 116 -1.92 17.12 -12.91
C LEU A 116 -3.25 16.37 -12.78
N ARG A 117 -3.20 15.06 -12.56
CA ARG A 117 -4.38 14.20 -12.44
C ARG A 117 -4.46 13.44 -11.12
N GLU A 118 -3.32 12.93 -10.66
CA GLU A 118 -3.23 12.12 -9.45
C GLU A 118 -2.09 12.62 -8.57
N ASN A 119 -2.38 13.62 -7.74
CA ASN A 119 -1.43 14.14 -6.75
C ASN A 119 -1.46 13.37 -5.41
N ASP A 120 -2.50 12.56 -5.19
CA ASP A 120 -2.58 11.67 -4.03
C ASP A 120 -2.81 10.25 -4.56
N PRO A 121 -1.76 9.50 -4.88
CA PRO A 121 -1.87 8.24 -5.62
C PRO A 121 -2.47 7.08 -4.80
N GLY A 122 -3.03 7.32 -3.61
CA GLY A 122 -3.56 6.23 -2.78
C GLY A 122 -4.73 5.44 -3.40
N ASN A 123 -5.51 6.00 -4.32
CA ASN A 123 -6.57 5.26 -5.02
C ASN A 123 -5.93 4.33 -6.04
N LEU A 124 -5.02 4.87 -6.85
CA LEU A 124 -4.20 4.10 -7.77
C LEU A 124 -3.44 2.98 -7.05
N ALA A 125 -2.87 3.25 -5.88
CA ALA A 125 -2.17 2.26 -5.08
C ALA A 125 -3.10 1.14 -4.57
N LEU A 126 -4.33 1.47 -4.17
CA LEU A 126 -5.33 0.47 -3.78
C LEU A 126 -5.81 -0.38 -4.95
N GLU A 127 -6.01 0.24 -6.12
CA GLU A 127 -6.37 -0.45 -7.35
C GLU A 127 -5.26 -1.41 -7.80
N GLU A 128 -4.00 -0.96 -7.79
CA GLU A 128 -2.87 -1.83 -8.10
C GLU A 128 -2.65 -2.91 -7.04
N ALA A 129 -2.90 -2.65 -5.76
CA ALA A 129 -2.82 -3.68 -4.72
C ALA A 129 -3.80 -4.83 -5.00
N ALA A 130 -5.03 -4.54 -5.46
CA ALA A 130 -6.01 -5.55 -5.85
C ALA A 130 -5.58 -6.33 -7.11
N VAL A 131 -4.84 -5.70 -8.02
CA VAL A 131 -4.27 -6.36 -9.21
C VAL A 131 -3.11 -7.29 -8.85
N ILE A 132 -2.25 -6.87 -7.91
CA ILE A 132 -1.09 -7.65 -7.46
C ILE A 132 -1.55 -8.83 -6.60
N TYR A 133 -2.55 -8.61 -5.73
CA TYR A 133 -3.04 -9.58 -4.76
C TYR A 133 -4.54 -9.87 -4.97
N PRO A 134 -4.93 -10.58 -6.06
CA PRO A 134 -6.33 -10.79 -6.41
C PRO A 134 -7.11 -11.65 -5.41
N SER A 135 -6.42 -12.39 -4.54
CA SER A 135 -7.01 -13.19 -3.47
C SER A 135 -7.31 -12.40 -2.20
N ILE A 136 -6.96 -11.11 -2.15
CA ILE A 136 -7.14 -10.24 -1.01
C ILE A 136 -8.06 -9.09 -1.43
N ASP A 137 -9.17 -8.91 -0.72
CA ASP A 137 -10.13 -7.85 -1.05
C ASP A 137 -9.52 -6.44 -0.91
N GLU A 138 -8.82 -6.18 0.20
CA GLU A 138 -8.16 -4.89 0.45
C GLU A 138 -6.91 -5.05 1.35
N PRO A 139 -5.94 -4.12 1.26
CA PRO A 139 -4.83 -4.06 2.21
C PRO A 139 -5.29 -3.84 3.65
N SER A 140 -4.70 -4.61 4.57
CA SER A 140 -4.92 -4.54 6.02
C SER A 140 -4.40 -3.27 6.69
N LEU A 141 -3.50 -2.53 6.05
CA LEU A 141 -3.02 -1.25 6.58
C LEU A 141 -2.68 -0.33 5.41
N VAL A 142 -3.16 0.91 5.48
CA VAL A 142 -2.90 1.94 4.47
C VAL A 142 -2.40 3.19 5.16
N VAL A 143 -1.23 3.65 4.75
CA VAL A 143 -0.64 4.91 5.22
C VAL A 143 -0.47 5.84 4.03
N SER A 144 -1.02 7.03 4.15
CA SER A 144 -0.93 8.09 3.15
C SER A 144 -0.26 9.30 3.77
N LEU A 145 0.77 9.83 3.12
CA LEU A 145 1.56 10.96 3.60
C LEU A 145 1.34 12.13 2.66
N GLY A 146 0.94 13.27 3.21
CA GLY A 146 0.74 14.51 2.48
C GLY A 146 1.92 15.48 2.61
N THR A 147 2.00 16.40 1.65
CA THR A 147 2.98 17.49 1.63
C THR A 147 2.48 18.76 2.32
N GLY A 148 1.30 18.70 2.94
CA GLY A 148 0.63 19.82 3.56
C GLY A 148 -0.47 20.44 2.70
N SER A 149 -1.37 21.16 3.36
CA SER A 149 -2.43 21.93 2.70
C SER A 149 -2.73 23.20 3.49
N SER A 150 -3.15 24.26 2.79
CA SER A 150 -3.70 25.43 3.46
C SER A 150 -5.02 25.09 4.12
N ARG A 151 -5.28 25.67 5.30
CA ARG A 151 -6.63 25.63 5.88
C ARG A 151 -7.64 26.19 4.88
N PRO A 152 -8.78 25.51 4.64
CA PRO A 152 -9.84 26.07 3.83
C PRO A 152 -10.28 27.39 4.47
N SER A 153 -10.23 28.48 3.72
CA SER A 153 -10.91 29.71 4.12
C SER A 153 -12.36 29.58 3.66
N ASP A 154 -13.31 29.66 4.59
CA ASP A 154 -14.75 29.61 4.29
C ASP A 154 -15.25 30.85 3.53
N ILE A 155 -14.36 31.83 3.31
CA ILE A 155 -14.66 33.08 2.61
C ILE A 155 -14.02 33.02 1.20
N PRO A 156 -14.82 32.97 0.13
CA PRO A 156 -14.32 33.12 -1.22
C PRO A 156 -13.55 34.43 -1.36
N ARG A 157 -12.25 34.36 -1.67
CA ARG A 157 -11.46 35.56 -1.98
C ARG A 157 -11.87 36.09 -3.34
N MET A 158 -12.70 37.14 -3.37
CA MET A 158 -13.02 37.89 -4.58
C MET A 158 -11.93 38.93 -4.84
N SER A 159 -11.27 38.87 -6.00
CA SER A 159 -10.37 39.95 -6.45
C SER A 159 -11.20 41.15 -6.92
N PRO A 160 -10.97 42.38 -6.41
CA PRO A 160 -11.75 43.56 -6.80
C PRO A 160 -11.42 44.09 -8.20
N SER A 161 -10.33 43.64 -8.85
CA SER A 161 -9.98 44.03 -10.22
C SER A 161 -9.03 43.03 -10.89
N ARG A 162 -9.02 42.98 -12.23
CA ARG A 162 -8.12 42.13 -13.04
C ARG A 162 -6.67 42.64 -12.97
N GLY A 163 -5.95 42.31 -11.89
CA GLY A 163 -4.51 42.55 -11.81
C GLY A 163 -3.76 41.67 -12.81
N ILE A 164 -3.11 42.24 -13.83
CA ILE A 164 -2.46 41.51 -14.93
C ILE A 164 -1.41 40.49 -14.43
N PHE A 165 -0.74 40.78 -13.32
CA PHE A 165 0.31 39.93 -12.73
C PHE A 165 -0.19 38.90 -11.72
N GLN A 166 -1.24 39.20 -10.94
CA GLN A 166 -1.78 38.29 -9.92
C GLN A 166 -2.94 37.43 -10.45
N ASP A 167 -3.74 37.96 -11.40
CA ASP A 167 -4.90 37.33 -12.03
C ASP A 167 -4.73 37.05 -13.54
N GLY A 168 -3.47 37.08 -14.01
CA GLY A 168 -3.12 36.62 -15.35
C GLY A 168 -3.51 35.15 -15.60
N PHE A 169 -3.72 34.78 -16.87
CA PHE A 169 -4.18 33.43 -17.24
C PHE A 169 -3.27 32.31 -16.72
N ILE A 170 -1.94 32.49 -16.76
CA ILE A 170 -0.97 31.51 -16.23
C ILE A 170 -1.11 31.37 -14.71
N ALA A 171 -1.20 32.47 -13.96
CA ALA A 171 -1.38 32.41 -12.51
C ALA A 171 -2.73 31.79 -12.10
N ARG A 172 -3.77 31.98 -12.91
CA ARG A 172 -5.08 31.30 -12.74
C ARG A 172 -4.99 29.81 -13.09
N LEU A 173 -4.28 29.45 -14.16
CA LEU A 173 -4.04 28.05 -14.53
C LEU A 173 -3.20 27.35 -13.47
N LEU A 174 -2.16 27.99 -12.92
CA LEU A 174 -1.36 27.48 -11.81
C LEU A 174 -2.16 27.36 -10.52
N ARG A 175 -3.10 28.27 -10.24
CA ARG A 175 -4.03 28.14 -9.11
C ARG A 175 -5.03 27.02 -9.31
N ALA A 176 -5.62 26.88 -10.50
CA ALA A 176 -6.49 25.76 -10.84
C ALA A 176 -5.73 24.42 -10.80
N PHE A 177 -4.48 24.43 -11.27
CA PHE A 177 -3.53 23.32 -11.17
C PHE A 177 -3.27 22.98 -9.71
N LYS A 178 -2.83 23.92 -8.86
CA LYS A 178 -2.65 23.74 -7.40
C LYS A 178 -3.92 23.26 -6.68
N LEU A 179 -5.11 23.69 -7.09
CA LEU A 179 -6.37 23.16 -6.53
C LEU A 179 -6.60 21.70 -6.93
N SER A 180 -6.05 21.25 -8.07
CA SER A 180 -5.94 19.83 -8.45
C SER A 180 -4.89 19.08 -7.62
N PHE A 181 -3.89 19.75 -7.04
CA PHE A 181 -2.95 19.16 -6.05
C PHE A 181 -3.60 18.94 -4.68
N GLY A 182 -4.76 19.54 -4.39
CA GLY A 182 -5.43 19.38 -3.10
C GLY A 182 -5.84 17.93 -2.82
N SER A 183 -5.09 17.26 -1.93
CA SER A 183 -5.33 15.88 -1.43
C SER A 183 -6.72 15.67 -0.82
N VAL A 184 -7.39 16.77 -0.44
CA VAL A 184 -8.63 16.81 0.33
C VAL A 184 -9.77 16.05 -0.35
N ARG A 185 -9.87 16.07 -1.69
CA ARG A 185 -10.99 15.46 -2.42
C ARG A 185 -10.85 13.94 -2.55
N GLY A 186 -9.64 13.44 -2.85
CA GLY A 186 -9.32 12.01 -2.87
C GLY A 186 -9.43 11.38 -1.48
N HIS A 187 -8.92 12.08 -0.46
CA HIS A 187 -9.03 11.67 0.94
C HIS A 187 -10.48 11.53 1.43
N LYS A 188 -11.35 12.54 1.18
CA LYS A 188 -12.76 12.51 1.60
C LYS A 188 -13.55 11.36 0.96
N PHE A 189 -13.19 10.93 -0.25
CA PHE A 189 -13.80 9.78 -0.90
C PHE A 189 -13.33 8.46 -0.27
N ARG A 190 -12.03 8.34 0.06
CA ARG A 190 -11.45 7.15 0.72
C ARG A 190 -11.97 6.94 2.14
N SER A 191 -12.06 8.00 2.94
CA SER A 191 -12.55 7.91 4.31
C SER A 191 -14.02 7.50 4.38
N ARG A 192 -14.83 7.88 3.37
CA ARG A 192 -16.23 7.45 3.21
C ARG A 192 -16.36 6.03 2.67
N ARG A 193 -15.54 5.60 1.71
CA ARG A 193 -15.58 4.22 1.19
C ARG A 193 -15.22 3.19 2.27
N ARG A 194 -14.35 3.57 3.22
CA ARG A 194 -13.90 2.71 4.34
C ARG A 194 -14.71 2.88 5.64
N GLU A 195 -15.94 3.42 5.58
CA GLU A 195 -16.68 3.77 6.79
C GLU A 195 -16.95 2.60 7.76
N GLY A 196 -16.90 1.35 7.29
CA GLY A 196 -16.99 0.13 8.12
C GLY A 196 -15.64 -0.49 8.55
N ARG A 197 -14.49 -0.03 8.05
CA ARG A 197 -13.12 -0.53 8.36
C ARG A 197 -12.17 0.64 8.69
N LYS A 198 -12.70 1.71 9.28
CA LYS A 198 -12.00 2.97 9.60
C LYS A 198 -10.68 2.80 10.37
N GLU A 199 -10.44 1.64 10.99
CA GLU A 199 -9.35 1.44 11.93
C GLU A 199 -7.95 1.34 11.32
N GLN A 200 -7.82 1.15 10.01
CA GLN A 200 -6.56 0.79 9.35
C GLN A 200 -6.15 1.74 8.20
N TYR A 201 -6.76 2.91 8.11
CA TYR A 201 -6.34 3.97 7.18
C TYR A 201 -5.80 5.17 7.96
N PHE A 202 -4.54 5.52 7.71
CA PHE A 202 -3.85 6.63 8.37
C PHE A 202 -3.44 7.67 7.31
N ARG A 203 -3.92 8.90 7.45
CA ARG A 203 -3.45 10.05 6.65
C ARG A 203 -2.72 11.01 7.57
N PHE A 204 -1.44 11.24 7.28
CA PHE A 204 -0.67 12.29 7.93
C PHE A 204 -0.47 13.42 6.92
N ASP A 205 -1.06 14.57 7.21
CA ASP A 205 -0.96 15.76 6.39
C ASP A 205 -0.81 16.96 7.34
N MET A 206 -0.07 17.99 6.93
CA MET A 206 0.12 19.18 7.77
C MET A 206 -0.78 20.32 7.30
N GLU A 207 -1.29 21.11 8.24
CA GLU A 207 -2.03 22.33 7.92
C GLU A 207 -1.12 23.55 8.06
N PHE A 208 -1.14 24.42 7.06
CA PHE A 208 -0.44 25.70 7.13
C PHE A 208 -1.34 26.79 7.73
N ASP A 209 -0.80 27.57 8.66
CA ASP A 209 -1.43 28.77 9.25
C ASP A 209 -1.41 29.97 8.28
N GLY A 210 -1.63 29.72 6.98
CA GLY A 210 -1.49 30.70 5.91
C GLY A 210 -1.59 30.10 4.51
N PRO A 211 -1.29 30.90 3.47
CA PRO A 211 -1.21 30.39 2.11
C PRO A 211 -0.09 29.36 1.99
N GLU A 212 -0.34 28.33 1.20
CA GLU A 212 0.64 27.29 0.90
C GLU A 212 1.91 27.93 0.28
N PRO A 213 3.11 27.56 0.76
CA PRO A 213 4.34 27.98 0.13
C PRO A 213 4.37 27.68 -1.37
N ALA A 214 5.18 28.43 -2.13
CA ALA A 214 5.42 28.05 -3.51
C ALA A 214 6.22 26.74 -3.56
N LEU A 215 5.97 25.91 -4.58
CA LEU A 215 6.60 24.57 -4.69
C LEU A 215 8.13 24.66 -4.78
N ASP A 216 8.63 25.76 -5.30
CA ASP A 216 10.04 26.12 -5.49
C ASP A 216 10.63 27.01 -4.38
N ASP A 217 9.89 27.29 -3.30
CA ASP A 217 10.37 28.16 -2.23
C ASP A 217 11.31 27.43 -1.28
N THR A 218 12.60 27.46 -1.61
CA THR A 218 13.65 26.83 -0.80
C THR A 218 13.90 27.53 0.53
N THR A 219 13.46 28.79 0.69
CA THR A 219 13.66 29.55 1.94
C THR A 219 12.81 29.01 3.09
N LYS A 220 11.70 28.33 2.77
CA LYS A 220 10.76 27.76 3.72
C LYS A 220 11.10 26.35 4.20
N MET A 221 12.15 25.72 3.67
CA MET A 221 12.46 24.31 3.98
C MET A 221 12.66 24.02 5.47
N GLN A 222 13.34 24.90 6.21
CA GLN A 222 13.57 24.70 7.65
C GLN A 222 12.28 24.87 8.46
N GLU A 223 11.47 25.86 8.10
CA GLU A 223 10.15 26.10 8.70
C GLU A 223 9.24 24.89 8.49
N LEU A 224 9.15 24.37 7.26
CA LEU A 224 8.35 23.19 6.91
C LEU A 224 8.82 21.93 7.66
N LYS A 225 10.14 21.75 7.78
CA LYS A 225 10.72 20.63 8.55
C LYS A 225 10.38 20.73 10.04
N ALA A 226 10.40 21.93 10.61
CA ALA A 226 10.02 22.16 12.00
C ALA A 226 8.51 21.91 12.19
N ALA A 227 7.67 22.43 11.29
CA ALA A 227 6.22 22.23 11.32
C ALA A 227 5.84 20.75 11.21
N ALA A 228 6.44 20.00 10.28
CA ALA A 228 6.22 18.57 10.13
C ALA A 228 6.56 17.78 11.41
N ARG A 229 7.67 18.12 12.07
CA ARG A 229 8.07 17.50 13.33
C ARG A 229 7.11 17.85 14.46
N ALA A 230 6.72 19.12 14.57
CA ALA A 230 5.77 19.56 15.57
C ALA A 230 4.40 18.88 15.40
N ALA A 231 3.91 18.73 14.16
CA ALA A 231 2.64 18.08 13.86
C ALA A 231 2.58 16.61 14.28
N ILE A 232 3.71 15.91 14.23
CA ILE A 232 3.80 14.48 14.55
C ILE A 232 4.23 14.23 16.00
N HIS A 233 4.88 15.20 16.65
CA HIS A 233 5.38 15.04 18.00
C HIS A 233 4.23 14.75 18.98
N GLY A 234 4.27 13.58 19.62
CA GLY A 234 3.25 13.17 20.58
C GLY A 234 1.92 12.71 19.96
N SER A 235 1.80 12.65 18.62
CA SER A 235 0.58 12.22 17.93
C SER A 235 0.11 10.85 18.42
N LYS A 236 -1.16 10.79 18.85
CA LYS A 236 -1.83 9.54 19.26
C LYS A 236 -2.04 8.63 18.06
N GLU A 237 -2.29 9.21 16.90
CA GLU A 237 -2.47 8.53 15.62
C GLU A 237 -1.17 7.84 15.17
N LEU A 238 -0.01 8.51 15.30
CA LEU A 238 1.28 7.89 15.01
C LEU A 238 1.56 6.72 15.97
N LYS A 239 1.31 6.90 17.28
CA LYS A 239 1.46 5.82 18.26
C LYS A 239 0.52 4.66 17.96
N ARG A 240 -0.71 4.93 17.51
CA ARG A 240 -1.66 3.92 17.05
C ARG A 240 -1.13 3.20 15.80
N LEU A 241 -0.65 3.93 14.80
CA LEU A 241 -0.06 3.33 13.59
C LEU A 241 1.10 2.40 13.95
N ALA A 242 2.00 2.81 14.85
CA ALA A 242 3.12 1.98 15.29
C ALA A 242 2.64 0.64 15.88
N ARG A 243 1.57 0.65 16.69
CA ARG A 243 0.95 -0.57 17.22
C ARG A 243 0.30 -1.41 16.14
N CYS A 244 -0.38 -0.79 15.17
CA CYS A 244 -0.93 -1.50 14.01
C CYS A 244 0.18 -2.18 13.19
N ILE A 245 1.31 -1.50 12.93
CA ILE A 245 2.45 -2.08 12.22
C ILE A 245 3.00 -3.30 12.96
N VAL A 246 3.11 -3.23 14.29
CA VAL A 246 3.53 -4.38 15.11
C VAL A 246 2.52 -5.52 14.99
N ALA A 247 1.21 -5.25 15.04
CA ALA A 247 0.17 -6.27 14.87
C ALA A 247 0.23 -6.93 13.47
N GLU A 248 0.52 -6.17 12.41
CA GLU A 248 0.68 -6.66 11.03
C GLU A 248 1.91 -7.58 10.84
N LEU A 249 2.82 -7.67 11.82
CA LEU A 249 3.89 -8.68 11.81
C LEU A 249 3.36 -10.08 12.12
N PHE A 250 2.16 -10.19 12.70
CA PHE A 250 1.55 -11.46 13.04
C PHE A 250 0.54 -11.92 11.99
N VAL A 251 0.52 -13.22 11.76
CA VAL A 251 -0.40 -13.90 10.86
C VAL A 251 -1.03 -15.09 11.59
N PHE A 252 -2.19 -15.54 11.14
CA PHE A 252 -2.84 -16.74 11.63
C PHE A 252 -2.89 -17.81 10.54
N GLU A 253 -2.48 -19.03 10.88
CA GLU A 253 -2.51 -20.19 10.00
C GLU A 253 -3.29 -21.34 10.63
N LEU A 254 -4.21 -21.96 9.89
CA LEU A 254 -4.91 -23.17 10.30
C LEU A 254 -3.96 -24.37 10.30
N ASP A 255 -4.05 -25.20 11.35
CA ASP A 255 -3.32 -26.48 11.42
C ASP A 255 -3.82 -27.47 10.35
N HIS A 256 -5.13 -27.44 10.05
CA HIS A 256 -5.82 -28.31 9.10
C HIS A 256 -7.22 -27.75 8.77
N ASP A 257 -7.89 -28.28 7.74
CA ASP A 257 -9.28 -27.93 7.43
C ASP A 257 -10.22 -28.39 8.57
N PRO A 258 -10.90 -27.45 9.28
CA PRO A 258 -11.67 -27.77 10.48
C PRO A 258 -12.83 -28.74 10.23
N SER A 259 -12.96 -29.73 11.12
CA SER A 259 -14.14 -30.61 11.19
C SER A 259 -15.25 -29.99 12.03
N LYS A 260 -16.49 -30.36 11.70
CA LYS A 260 -17.66 -30.00 12.49
C LYS A 260 -17.82 -31.01 13.62
N GLU A 261 -17.80 -30.55 14.87
CA GLU A 261 -17.96 -31.33 16.10
C GLU A 261 -19.08 -30.71 16.93
N ASN A 262 -20.05 -31.51 17.39
CA ASN A 262 -21.16 -31.06 18.25
C ASN A 262 -22.00 -29.87 17.72
N GLY A 263 -22.04 -29.67 16.40
CA GLY A 263 -22.82 -28.58 15.79
C GLY A 263 -22.00 -27.33 15.44
N GLU A 264 -20.75 -27.26 15.87
CA GLU A 264 -19.83 -26.14 15.63
C GLU A 264 -18.54 -26.62 14.96
N TYR A 265 -17.76 -25.71 14.40
CA TYR A 265 -16.44 -25.97 13.84
C TYR A 265 -15.38 -25.62 14.88
N LEU A 266 -14.60 -26.60 15.29
CA LEU A 266 -13.42 -26.38 16.12
C LEU A 266 -12.25 -25.99 15.21
N CYS A 267 -11.94 -24.69 15.18
CA CYS A 267 -10.87 -24.13 14.37
C CYS A 267 -9.59 -24.03 15.20
N THR A 268 -8.65 -24.94 14.97
CA THR A 268 -7.32 -24.90 15.59
C THR A 268 -6.26 -24.41 14.61
N GLY A 269 -5.43 -23.49 15.07
CA GLY A 269 -4.34 -22.91 14.28
C GLY A 269 -3.26 -22.28 15.13
N ARG A 270 -2.35 -21.56 14.49
CA ARG A 270 -1.20 -20.91 15.12
C ARG A 270 -1.13 -19.45 14.73
N ILE A 271 -0.84 -18.62 15.72
CA ILE A 271 -0.40 -17.25 15.51
C ILE A 271 1.11 -17.29 15.32
N MET A 272 1.59 -16.79 14.18
CA MET A 272 2.99 -16.78 13.79
C MET A 272 3.49 -15.35 13.55
N CYS A 273 4.79 -15.13 13.65
CA CYS A 273 5.42 -13.83 13.34
C CYS A 273 6.19 -13.90 12.01
N ARG A 274 6.14 -12.82 11.23
CA ARG A 274 6.91 -12.65 9.98
C ARG A 274 8.41 -12.44 10.24
N LEU A 275 8.79 -12.00 11.43
CA LEU A 275 10.19 -11.88 11.81
C LEU A 275 10.70 -13.23 12.33
N HIS A 276 11.82 -13.68 11.78
CA HIS A 276 12.48 -14.91 12.19
C HIS A 276 13.41 -14.69 13.38
N ALA A 277 13.63 -15.75 14.16
CA ALA A 277 14.47 -15.74 15.37
C ALA A 277 15.90 -15.24 15.14
N ASN A 278 16.44 -15.44 13.94
CA ASN A 278 17.80 -15.01 13.56
C ASN A 278 17.90 -13.53 13.18
N HIS A 279 16.78 -12.81 13.08
CA HIS A 279 16.77 -11.41 12.70
C HIS A 279 16.85 -10.50 13.95
N PRO A 280 17.78 -9.53 14.04
CA PRO A 280 17.94 -8.70 15.24
C PRO A 280 16.66 -7.98 15.69
N ALA A 281 15.81 -7.58 14.73
CA ALA A 281 14.51 -6.96 15.03
C ALA A 281 13.52 -7.90 15.75
N PHE A 282 13.70 -9.22 15.67
CA PHE A 282 12.87 -10.18 16.40
C PHE A 282 13.12 -10.08 17.92
N THR A 283 14.38 -10.00 18.33
CA THR A 283 14.72 -9.84 19.76
C THR A 283 14.10 -8.57 20.34
N VAL A 284 14.25 -7.45 19.64
CA VAL A 284 13.64 -6.16 20.04
C VAL A 284 12.12 -6.25 20.10
N LEU A 285 11.50 -6.95 19.14
CA LEU A 285 10.05 -7.17 19.15
C LEU A 285 9.64 -8.00 20.38
N MET A 286 10.33 -9.10 20.68
CA MET A 286 9.99 -9.96 21.82
C MET A 286 10.15 -9.24 23.16
N GLU A 287 11.19 -8.41 23.32
CA GLU A 287 11.37 -7.53 24.48
C GLU A 287 10.20 -6.53 24.60
N GLN A 288 9.79 -5.90 23.50
CA GLN A 288 8.65 -4.99 23.52
C GLN A 288 7.34 -5.67 23.89
N LEU A 289 7.11 -6.90 23.42
CA LEU A 289 5.91 -7.67 23.73
C LEU A 289 5.84 -8.08 25.20
N SER A 290 6.99 -8.44 25.79
CA SER A 290 7.06 -8.87 27.18
C SER A 290 6.96 -7.69 28.16
N GLU A 291 7.59 -6.55 27.86
CA GLU A 291 7.60 -5.37 28.74
C GLU A 291 6.24 -4.65 28.78
N LYS A 292 5.53 -4.58 27.65
CA LYS A 292 4.40 -3.64 27.49
C LYS A 292 3.01 -4.16 27.89
N SER A 293 2.92 -5.22 28.69
CA SER A 293 1.62 -5.86 29.02
C SER A 293 0.76 -6.14 27.77
N ILE A 294 1.42 -6.54 26.68
CA ILE A 294 0.76 -6.82 25.41
C ILE A 294 0.14 -8.21 25.45
N LYS A 295 -1.09 -8.34 24.97
CA LYS A 295 -1.80 -9.62 24.89
C LYS A 295 -2.50 -9.78 23.55
N PHE A 296 -2.57 -11.03 23.11
CA PHE A 296 -3.43 -11.42 21.99
C PHE A 296 -4.86 -11.63 22.49
N PHE A 297 -5.82 -11.27 21.65
CA PHE A 297 -7.24 -11.45 21.87
C PHE A 297 -7.85 -12.18 20.68
N ILE A 298 -8.65 -13.20 20.95
CA ILE A 298 -9.42 -13.95 19.96
C ILE A 298 -10.90 -13.74 20.27
N GLN A 299 -11.66 -13.21 19.31
CA GLN A 299 -13.06 -12.82 19.51
C GLN A 299 -13.29 -11.95 20.77
N GLY A 300 -12.30 -11.12 21.12
CA GLY A 300 -12.35 -10.26 22.31
C GLY A 300 -11.97 -10.94 23.63
N HIS A 301 -11.65 -12.23 23.63
CA HIS A 301 -11.14 -12.96 24.79
C HIS A 301 -9.61 -13.02 24.79
N PRO A 302 -8.93 -12.71 25.91
CA PRO A 302 -7.47 -12.76 25.97
C PRO A 302 -6.96 -14.20 25.86
N VAL A 303 -5.90 -14.40 25.07
CA VAL A 303 -5.17 -15.68 25.02
C VAL A 303 -4.43 -15.88 26.33
N GLU A 304 -4.56 -17.08 26.92
CA GLU A 304 -3.91 -17.41 28.19
C GLU A 304 -2.38 -17.46 28.08
N GLY A 305 -1.73 -16.97 29.14
CA GLY A 305 -0.28 -16.88 29.27
C GLY A 305 0.28 -15.48 28.96
N LEU A 306 1.52 -15.27 29.36
CA LEU A 306 2.32 -14.13 28.94
C LEU A 306 3.06 -14.47 27.64
N ILE A 307 3.36 -13.46 26.83
CA ILE A 307 4.20 -13.63 25.65
C ILE A 307 5.64 -13.81 26.15
N ASP A 308 6.12 -15.05 26.13
CA ASP A 308 7.46 -15.42 26.57
C ASP A 308 8.06 -16.52 25.67
N ASN A 309 9.22 -17.06 26.08
CA ASN A 309 9.93 -18.09 25.33
C ASN A 309 9.14 -19.40 25.18
N SER A 310 8.07 -19.63 25.95
CA SER A 310 7.22 -20.82 25.80
C SER A 310 6.35 -20.77 24.53
N TRP A 311 6.22 -19.61 23.90
CA TRP A 311 5.50 -19.42 22.63
C TRP A 311 6.44 -19.52 21.42
N LEU A 312 7.68 -19.96 21.62
CA LEU A 312 8.64 -20.18 20.54
C LEU A 312 8.61 -21.65 20.09
N ASP A 313 8.75 -21.86 18.80
CA ASP A 313 8.94 -23.18 18.22
C ASP A 313 10.38 -23.70 18.47
N PRO A 314 10.70 -24.97 18.14
CA PRO A 314 12.05 -25.53 18.32
C PRO A 314 13.16 -24.79 17.55
N MET A 315 12.81 -23.97 16.56
CA MET A 315 13.73 -23.13 15.79
C MET A 315 13.85 -21.71 16.37
N GLY A 316 13.14 -21.42 17.46
CA GLY A 316 13.12 -20.13 18.16
C GLY A 316 12.14 -19.11 17.56
N ASN A 317 11.33 -19.46 16.57
CA ASN A 317 10.38 -18.52 15.97
C ASN A 317 9.10 -18.44 16.80
N PHE A 318 8.46 -17.27 16.81
CA PHE A 318 7.16 -17.10 17.47
C PHE A 318 6.08 -17.96 16.81
N SER A 319 5.47 -18.84 17.60
CA SER A 319 4.42 -19.77 17.18
C SER A 319 3.53 -20.16 18.36
N LYS A 320 2.37 -19.52 18.47
CA LYS A 320 1.39 -19.81 19.52
C LYS A 320 0.17 -20.52 18.96
N ARG A 321 -0.04 -21.76 19.38
CA ARG A 321 -1.26 -22.52 19.05
C ARG A 321 -2.47 -21.99 19.81
N VAL A 322 -3.59 -21.82 19.11
CA VAL A 322 -4.86 -21.32 19.65
C VAL A 322 -6.03 -22.04 18.98
N SER A 323 -7.18 -22.08 19.66
CA SER A 323 -8.41 -22.68 19.15
C SER A 323 -9.58 -21.71 19.29
N VAL A 324 -10.51 -21.75 18.34
CA VAL A 324 -11.74 -20.96 18.34
C VAL A 324 -12.90 -21.81 17.84
N GLU A 325 -14.08 -21.67 18.46
CA GLU A 325 -15.31 -22.36 18.07
C GLU A 325 -16.16 -21.43 17.20
N LEU A 326 -16.66 -21.96 16.07
CA LEU A 326 -17.41 -21.18 15.08
C LEU A 326 -18.66 -21.92 14.63
N VAL A 327 -19.79 -21.22 14.54
CA VAL A 327 -21.08 -21.83 14.16
C VAL A 327 -21.07 -22.33 12.71
N ASP A 328 -20.47 -21.56 11.81
CA ASP A 328 -20.35 -21.91 10.40
C ASP A 328 -18.98 -21.52 9.80
N ARG A 329 -18.71 -21.98 8.57
CA ARG A 329 -17.42 -21.73 7.89
C ARG A 329 -17.24 -20.30 7.38
N ARG A 330 -18.33 -19.52 7.32
CA ARG A 330 -18.34 -18.13 6.87
C ARG A 330 -18.33 -17.15 8.04
N SER A 331 -18.45 -17.66 9.26
CA SER A 331 -18.45 -16.91 10.51
C SER A 331 -17.10 -16.22 10.63
N THR A 332 -17.15 -14.92 10.86
CA THR A 332 -15.94 -14.12 11.02
C THR A 332 -15.46 -14.21 12.45
N PHE A 333 -14.15 -14.39 12.63
CA PHE A 333 -13.50 -14.22 13.93
C PHE A 333 -12.33 -13.26 13.82
N THR A 334 -12.04 -12.56 14.91
CA THR A 334 -10.96 -11.58 14.96
C THR A 334 -9.81 -12.12 15.80
N VAL A 335 -8.59 -11.82 15.36
CA VAL A 335 -7.39 -11.97 16.18
C VAL A 335 -6.74 -10.59 16.25
N GLN A 336 -6.52 -10.11 17.47
CA GLN A 336 -6.06 -8.76 17.73
C GLN A 336 -4.94 -8.73 18.77
N LEU A 337 -4.07 -7.74 18.65
CA LEU A 337 -3.03 -7.42 19.62
C LEU A 337 -3.45 -6.17 20.41
N ARG A 338 -3.36 -6.21 21.74
CA ARG A 338 -3.71 -5.08 22.61
C ARG A 338 -2.63 -4.84 23.65
N GLU A 339 -2.29 -3.57 23.84
CA GLU A 339 -1.33 -3.09 24.84
C GLU A 339 -2.13 -2.43 25.98
N GLY A 340 -2.21 -3.10 27.14
CA GLY A 340 -2.98 -2.64 28.29
C GLY A 340 -4.45 -2.31 27.96
N ASN A 341 -4.87 -1.10 28.30
CA ASN A 341 -6.24 -0.59 28.08
C ASN A 341 -6.41 0.18 26.77
N MET A 342 -5.42 0.16 25.88
CA MET A 342 -5.52 0.85 24.60
C MET A 342 -6.38 0.08 23.59
N ASP A 343 -6.79 0.76 22.52
CA ASP A 343 -7.57 0.12 21.44
C ASP A 343 -6.80 -1.07 20.83
N PRO A 344 -7.47 -2.21 20.59
CA PRO A 344 -6.85 -3.36 19.95
C PRO A 344 -6.48 -3.06 18.49
N CYS A 345 -5.46 -3.75 17.99
CA CYS A 345 -5.04 -3.71 16.59
C CYS A 345 -5.19 -5.11 15.99
N SER A 346 -5.96 -5.27 14.93
CA SER A 346 -6.08 -6.55 14.22
C SER A 346 -4.72 -6.98 13.66
N ILE A 347 -4.43 -8.29 13.73
CA ILE A 347 -3.26 -8.86 13.05
C ILE A 347 -3.50 -8.96 11.54
N SER A 348 -2.46 -9.28 10.77
CA SER A 348 -2.55 -9.32 9.32
C SER A 348 -3.56 -10.36 8.84
N GLY A 349 -4.52 -9.92 8.02
CA GLY A 349 -5.59 -10.74 7.45
C GLY A 349 -6.84 -10.89 8.34
N SER A 350 -6.82 -10.42 9.59
CA SER A 350 -8.02 -10.42 10.46
C SER A 350 -9.00 -9.30 10.04
N PRO A 351 -10.33 -9.55 10.02
CA PRO A 351 -11.02 -10.75 10.48
C PRO A 351 -10.92 -11.92 9.49
N PHE A 352 -10.92 -13.13 10.04
CA PHE A 352 -10.79 -14.37 9.28
C PHE A 352 -12.13 -15.11 9.17
N THR A 353 -12.23 -15.95 8.15
CA THR A 353 -13.27 -17.00 8.02
C THR A 353 -12.59 -18.33 7.73
N ILE A 354 -13.24 -19.46 8.05
CA ILE A 354 -12.68 -20.77 7.74
C ILE A 354 -12.52 -20.92 6.22
N ASP A 355 -13.54 -20.57 5.44
CA ASP A 355 -13.49 -20.67 3.98
C ASP A 355 -12.38 -19.80 3.38
N GLY A 356 -12.17 -18.60 3.93
CA GLY A 356 -11.09 -17.69 3.52
C GLY A 356 -9.70 -18.27 3.80
N LEU A 357 -9.47 -18.77 5.02
CA LEU A 357 -8.19 -19.38 5.40
C LEU A 357 -7.90 -20.67 4.64
N VAL A 358 -8.89 -21.55 4.47
CA VAL A 358 -8.76 -22.80 3.70
C VAL A 358 -8.41 -22.51 2.23
N SER A 359 -9.01 -21.48 1.64
CA SER A 359 -8.71 -21.06 0.28
C SER A 359 -7.31 -20.45 0.17
N ALA A 360 -6.94 -19.55 1.10
CA ALA A 360 -5.63 -18.89 1.11
C ALA A 360 -4.47 -19.86 1.34
N GLN A 361 -4.64 -20.82 2.25
CA GLN A 361 -3.65 -21.86 2.55
C GLN A 361 -3.71 -23.06 1.59
N GLN A 362 -4.67 -23.08 0.67
CA GLN A 362 -4.90 -24.19 -0.27
C GLN A 362 -5.10 -25.55 0.44
N LEU A 363 -5.74 -25.58 1.61
CA LEU A 363 -5.95 -26.80 2.40
C LEU A 363 -6.87 -27.82 1.70
N ASN A 364 -7.65 -27.37 0.72
CA ASN A 364 -8.50 -28.18 -0.14
C ASN A 364 -7.79 -28.68 -1.42
N ALA A 365 -6.54 -28.27 -1.68
CA ALA A 365 -5.82 -28.68 -2.86
C ALA A 365 -5.46 -30.17 -2.80
N SER A 366 -5.76 -30.89 -3.89
CA SER A 366 -5.53 -32.35 -3.97
C SER A 366 -4.06 -32.73 -4.18
N PHE A 367 -3.22 -31.77 -4.56
CA PHE A 367 -1.80 -31.92 -4.87
C PHE A 367 -1.09 -30.57 -4.62
N GLY A 368 0.22 -30.60 -4.40
CA GLY A 368 1.06 -29.39 -4.24
C GLY A 368 1.28 -28.83 -2.82
N THR A 369 0.69 -29.41 -1.75
CA THR A 369 0.84 -28.92 -0.36
C THR A 369 1.55 -29.93 0.55
N SER A 370 2.22 -29.47 1.61
CA SER A 370 2.82 -30.35 2.65
C SER A 370 1.82 -31.31 3.31
N TYR A 371 0.52 -31.02 3.21
CA TYR A 371 -0.61 -31.80 3.73
C TYR A 371 -1.33 -32.61 2.64
N HIS A 372 -0.63 -33.16 1.64
CA HIS A 372 -1.21 -33.98 0.58
C HIS A 372 -2.17 -35.05 1.15
N ARG A 373 -3.49 -34.89 0.92
CA ARG A 373 -4.46 -35.95 1.14
C ARG A 373 -4.56 -36.79 -0.13
N LYS A 374 -4.32 -38.11 -0.03
CA LYS A 374 -4.59 -39.05 -1.14
C LYS A 374 -6.05 -38.87 -1.57
N ARG A 375 -6.27 -38.60 -2.85
CA ARG A 375 -7.60 -38.48 -3.47
C ARG A 375 -8.47 -39.64 -3.00
N LYS A 376 -9.55 -39.38 -2.27
CA LYS A 376 -10.58 -40.41 -2.02
C LYS A 376 -11.07 -40.85 -3.40
N ARG A 377 -10.84 -42.11 -3.77
CA ARG A 377 -11.44 -42.69 -4.97
C ARG A 377 -12.94 -42.50 -4.82
N VAL A 378 -13.53 -41.75 -5.76
CA VAL A 378 -14.98 -41.75 -5.94
C VAL A 378 -15.39 -43.22 -6.07
N SER A 379 -16.28 -43.69 -5.20
CA SER A 379 -16.80 -45.04 -5.30
C SER A 379 -17.39 -45.21 -6.68
N SER A 380 -17.12 -46.36 -7.31
CA SER A 380 -17.43 -46.69 -8.69
C SER A 380 -18.92 -46.87 -8.99
N THR A 381 -19.79 -46.10 -8.35
CA THR A 381 -21.25 -46.17 -8.48
C THR A 381 -21.87 -44.93 -9.12
N ASP A 382 -21.04 -44.01 -9.65
CA ASP A 382 -21.53 -42.87 -10.43
C ASP A 382 -21.56 -43.23 -11.94
N PRO A 383 -22.75 -43.37 -12.58
CA PRO A 383 -22.87 -43.88 -13.95
C PRO A 383 -22.30 -42.94 -15.02
N LEU A 384 -21.88 -41.72 -14.65
CA LEU A 384 -21.49 -40.67 -15.59
C LEU A 384 -19.98 -40.63 -15.91
N CYS A 385 -19.15 -41.43 -15.23
CA CYS A 385 -17.71 -41.43 -15.47
C CYS A 385 -17.32 -42.46 -16.54
N ARG A 386 -17.71 -42.21 -17.80
CA ARG A 386 -17.17 -42.95 -18.95
C ARG A 386 -15.68 -42.62 -19.08
N LYS A 387 -14.82 -43.54 -18.65
CA LYS A 387 -13.39 -43.53 -18.97
C LYS A 387 -13.24 -43.44 -20.49
N ARG A 388 -12.63 -42.36 -20.99
CA ARG A 388 -12.14 -42.30 -22.38
C ARG A 388 -11.10 -43.42 -22.54
N GLN A 389 -11.39 -44.37 -23.42
CA GLN A 389 -10.39 -45.34 -23.89
C GLN A 389 -9.27 -44.58 -24.59
N ARG A 390 -8.04 -44.94 -24.23
CA ARG A 390 -6.82 -44.49 -24.90
C ARG A 390 -6.81 -45.17 -26.26
N VAL A 391 -6.87 -44.40 -27.33
CA VAL A 391 -6.63 -44.92 -28.69
C VAL A 391 -5.11 -45.06 -28.83
N GLU A 392 -4.64 -46.29 -29.03
CA GLU A 392 -3.30 -46.58 -29.53
C GLU A 392 -3.38 -46.65 -31.06
N ALA A 393 -2.82 -45.64 -31.72
CA ALA A 393 -2.11 -45.68 -33.00
C ALA A 393 -1.72 -44.24 -33.39
#